data_AF-A0A7C2R6P9-F1
#
_entry.id   AF-A0A7C2R6P9-F1
#
_cell.length_a   1.000
_cell.length_b   1.000
_cell.length_c   1.000
_cell.angle_alpha   90.00
_cell.angle_beta   90.00
_cell.angle_gamma   90.00
#
_symmetry.space_group_name_H-M   'P 1'
#
loop_
_entity.id
_entity.type
_entity.pdbx_description
1 polymer ?
#
loop_
_entity_poly.entity_id
_entity_poly.type
_entity_poly.pdbx_seq_one_letter_code
_entity_poly.pdbx_strand_id
1 'polypeptide(L)'
;AQEHLELAPTPEQYETTWNRVYDLMQQYKNKMSINVYCPFFARIAKERGMPDFDYWFENVFLGQCFIGGRYMGLLENGDIRPCGFNEGYRTGNIKKQSMKEIWTEMQNSDFTLKLKDRSNLKGKCGVCEYSDICGGCRTRAEVYTGDLFESDPACAYIPKVLREQ
;
A
#
# COMPACT_ATOMS: atom_id res chain seq x y z
N ALA A 1 -17.10 -9.08 -3.66
CA ALA A 1 -15.97 -8.22 -4.08
C ALA A 1 -15.83 -8.18 -5.60
N GLN A 2 -15.86 -9.33 -6.30
CA GLN A 2 -15.78 -9.34 -7.78
C GLN A 2 -17.00 -8.70 -8.49
N GLU A 3 -18.20 -8.79 -7.90
CA GLU A 3 -19.45 -8.27 -8.48
C GLU A 3 -19.53 -6.75 -8.65
N HIS A 4 -18.57 -5.98 -8.15
CA HIS A 4 -18.56 -4.50 -8.26
C HIS A 4 -17.24 -3.95 -8.78
N LEU A 5 -16.38 -4.78 -9.38
CA LEU A 5 -15.09 -4.31 -9.92
C LEU A 5 -15.28 -3.27 -11.04
N GLU A 6 -16.38 -3.37 -11.78
CA GLU A 6 -16.80 -2.42 -12.81
C GLU A 6 -17.14 -1.01 -12.28
N LEU A 7 -17.45 -0.87 -10.98
CA LEU A 7 -17.70 0.41 -10.34
C LEU A 7 -16.40 1.04 -9.76
N ALA A 8 -15.28 0.33 -9.84
CA ALA A 8 -14.01 0.85 -9.36
C ALA A 8 -13.56 2.02 -10.25
N PRO A 9 -13.00 3.11 -9.67
CA PRO A 9 -12.44 4.18 -10.47
C PRO A 9 -11.33 3.65 -11.39
N THR A 10 -11.24 4.22 -12.60
CA THR A 10 -10.14 3.91 -13.52
C THR A 10 -8.81 4.40 -12.94
N PRO A 11 -7.66 3.89 -13.42
CA PRO A 11 -6.36 4.37 -12.99
C PRO A 11 -6.22 5.90 -13.16
N GLU A 12 -6.70 6.45 -14.27
CA GLU A 12 -6.64 7.88 -14.58
C GLU A 12 -7.52 8.72 -13.63
N GLN A 13 -8.68 8.18 -13.24
CA GLN A 13 -9.56 8.80 -12.24
C GLN A 13 -8.91 8.81 -10.86
N TYR A 14 -8.22 7.72 -10.50
CA TYR A 14 -7.39 7.66 -9.29
C TYR A 14 -6.28 8.72 -9.32
N GLU A 15 -5.52 8.78 -10.42
CA GLU A 15 -4.44 9.75 -10.62
C GLU A 15 -4.95 11.19 -10.48
N THR A 16 -6.06 11.52 -11.16
CA THR A 16 -6.69 12.84 -11.12
C THR A 16 -7.13 13.18 -9.69
N THR A 17 -7.80 12.25 -9.02
CA THR A 17 -8.30 12.43 -7.66
C THR A 17 -7.17 12.69 -6.67
N TRP A 18 -6.08 11.92 -6.74
CA TRP A 18 -4.97 12.09 -5.81
C TRP A 18 -4.15 13.34 -6.06
N ASN A 19 -3.99 13.76 -7.32
CA ASN A 19 -3.43 15.08 -7.61
C ASN A 19 -4.30 16.20 -7.03
N ARG A 20 -5.63 16.09 -7.13
CA ARG A 20 -6.56 17.03 -6.50
C ARG A 20 -6.45 17.04 -4.98
N VAL A 21 -6.31 15.87 -4.35
CA VAL A 21 -6.11 15.77 -2.90
C VAL A 21 -4.80 16.44 -2.47
N TYR A 22 -3.72 16.31 -3.25
CA TYR A 22 -2.48 17.04 -2.99
C TYR A 22 -2.71 18.56 -3.06
N ASP A 23 -3.45 19.07 -4.06
CA ASP A 23 -3.78 20.50 -4.12
C ASP A 23 -4.52 20.97 -2.87
N LEU A 24 -5.49 20.17 -2.40
CA LEU A 24 -6.24 20.46 -1.19
C LEU A 24 -5.35 20.43 0.06
N MET A 25 -4.40 19.50 0.15
CA MET A 25 -3.40 19.49 1.23
C MET A 25 -2.60 20.80 1.28
N GLN A 26 -2.20 21.33 0.12
CA GLN A 26 -1.49 22.62 0.05
C GLN A 26 -2.42 23.79 0.38
N GLN A 27 -3.64 23.81 -0.15
CA GLN A 27 -4.63 24.89 0.06
C GLN A 27 -5.04 25.02 1.53
N TYR A 28 -5.19 23.90 2.24
CA TYR A 28 -5.63 23.84 3.64
C TYR A 28 -4.49 23.67 4.63
N LYS A 29 -3.23 23.86 4.19
CA LYS A 29 -2.06 23.81 5.06
C LYS A 29 -2.25 24.71 6.28
N ASN A 30 -1.99 24.18 7.46
CA ASN A 30 -2.18 24.82 8.78
C ASN A 30 -3.64 25.14 9.17
N LYS A 31 -4.64 24.76 8.36
CA LYS A 31 -6.06 24.91 8.67
C LYS A 31 -6.73 23.58 8.99
N MET A 32 -6.37 22.54 8.22
CA MET A 32 -6.91 21.20 8.36
C MET A 32 -5.86 20.19 7.91
N SER A 33 -5.70 19.10 8.67
CA SER A 33 -4.86 17.97 8.25
C SER A 33 -5.66 17.03 7.36
N ILE A 34 -5.10 16.65 6.21
CA ILE A 34 -5.67 15.67 5.30
C ILE A 34 -4.71 14.47 5.27
N ASN A 35 -5.17 13.33 5.78
CA ASN A 35 -4.41 12.08 5.79
C ASN A 35 -4.90 11.18 4.65
N VAL A 36 -3.95 10.62 3.89
CA VAL A 36 -4.25 9.81 2.70
C VAL A 36 -3.86 8.36 2.94
N TYR A 37 -4.81 7.45 2.75
CA TYR A 37 -4.62 5.99 2.90
C TYR A 37 -4.53 5.30 1.54
N CYS A 38 -3.57 5.71 0.71
CA CYS A 38 -3.36 5.15 -0.62
C CYS A 38 -1.87 5.07 -0.99
N PRO A 39 -1.31 3.88 -1.30
CA PRO A 39 0.14 3.72 -1.49
C PRO A 39 0.76 4.59 -2.58
N PHE A 40 0.10 4.75 -3.73
CA PHE A 40 0.63 5.54 -4.83
C PHE A 40 0.63 7.05 -4.59
N PHE A 41 -0.02 7.53 -3.52
CA PHE A 41 0.05 8.94 -3.13
C PHE A 41 1.47 9.39 -2.78
N ALA A 42 2.31 8.49 -2.23
CA ALA A 42 3.71 8.79 -1.96
C ALA A 42 4.49 9.22 -3.21
N ARG A 43 4.23 8.57 -4.36
CA ARG A 43 4.83 8.95 -5.64
C ARG A 43 4.42 10.37 -6.03
N ILE A 44 3.11 10.67 -6.00
CA ILE A 44 2.57 11.99 -6.36
C ILE A 44 3.18 13.06 -5.46
N ALA A 45 3.23 12.84 -4.16
CA ALA A 45 3.82 13.77 -3.21
C ALA A 45 5.32 14.02 -3.50
N LYS A 46 6.08 12.97 -3.84
CA LYS A 46 7.50 13.08 -4.19
C LYS A 46 7.71 13.83 -5.50
N GLU A 47 6.95 13.50 -6.55
CA GLU A 47 7.02 14.18 -7.85
C GLU A 47 6.68 15.67 -7.76
N ARG A 48 5.73 16.02 -6.89
CA ARG A 48 5.27 17.39 -6.70
C ARG A 48 6.09 18.19 -5.69
N GLY A 49 7.21 17.65 -5.23
CA GLY A 49 8.15 18.35 -4.36
C GLY A 49 7.58 18.67 -2.98
N MET A 50 6.89 17.71 -2.35
CA MET A 50 6.42 17.86 -0.98
C MET A 50 7.58 18.27 -0.05
N PRO A 51 7.43 19.35 0.74
CA PRO A 51 8.44 19.74 1.73
C PRO A 51 8.66 18.63 2.77
N ASP A 52 9.92 18.40 3.13
CA ASP A 52 10.32 17.39 4.12
C ASP A 52 9.74 16.00 3.82
N PHE A 53 9.72 15.61 2.54
CA PHE A 53 9.09 14.38 2.05
C PHE A 53 9.50 13.14 2.87
N ASP A 54 10.79 12.96 3.15
CA ASP A 54 11.26 11.77 3.87
C ASP A 54 10.69 11.70 5.29
N TYR A 55 10.70 12.83 6.01
CA TYR A 55 10.09 12.91 7.33
C TYR A 55 8.59 12.64 7.28
N TRP A 56 7.88 13.28 6.35
CA TRP A 56 6.44 13.05 6.16
C TRP A 56 6.15 11.58 5.81
N PHE A 57 6.92 10.98 4.91
CA PHE A 57 6.71 9.61 4.46
C PHE A 57 6.91 8.62 5.60
N GLU A 58 7.96 8.77 6.41
CA GLU A 58 8.30 7.85 7.49
C GLU A 58 7.42 8.02 8.73
N ASN A 59 7.04 9.26 9.07
CA ASN A 59 6.43 9.57 10.37
C ASN A 59 4.95 9.96 10.30
N VAL A 60 4.45 10.39 9.13
CA VAL A 60 3.10 10.94 8.98
C VAL A 60 2.26 10.14 8.00
N PHE A 61 2.86 9.64 6.92
CA PHE A 61 2.12 9.03 5.82
C PHE A 61 1.63 7.61 6.14
N LEU A 62 0.34 7.50 6.42
CA LEU A 62 -0.36 6.25 6.72
C LEU A 62 -0.86 5.49 5.47
N GLY A 63 -0.50 5.94 4.27
CA GLY A 63 -0.93 5.30 3.02
C GLY A 63 -0.05 4.13 2.57
N GLN A 64 1.04 3.83 3.29
CA GLN A 64 1.94 2.73 2.95
C GLN A 64 1.21 1.38 3.03
N CYS A 65 1.55 0.43 2.16
CA CYS A 65 0.96 -0.90 2.23
C CYS A 65 1.52 -1.67 3.43
N PHE A 66 0.65 -2.15 4.32
CA PHE A 66 1.06 -2.72 5.60
C PHE A 66 1.21 -4.23 5.64
N ILE A 67 0.72 -4.95 4.61
CA ILE A 67 0.62 -6.42 4.63
C ILE A 67 1.97 -7.12 4.86
N GLY A 68 3.08 -6.47 4.52
CA GLY A 68 4.45 -6.92 4.76
C GLY A 68 4.93 -6.70 6.21
N GLY A 69 4.06 -6.91 7.19
CA GLY A 69 4.42 -6.90 8.61
C GLY A 69 4.57 -5.52 9.26
N ARG A 70 3.90 -4.48 8.78
CA ARG A 70 3.88 -3.16 9.45
C ARG A 70 2.64 -2.92 10.30
N TYR A 71 1.66 -3.82 10.23
CA TYR A 71 0.37 -3.71 10.88
C TYR A 71 -0.08 -5.07 11.41
N MET A 72 -0.86 -5.04 12.48
CA MET A 72 -1.52 -6.19 13.07
C MET A 72 -2.96 -5.82 13.41
N GLY A 73 -3.93 -6.46 12.77
CA GLY A 73 -5.35 -6.30 13.07
C GLY A 73 -5.86 -7.46 13.91
N LEU A 74 -6.48 -7.17 15.05
CA LEU A 74 -7.16 -8.16 15.89
C LEU A 74 -8.65 -8.22 15.53
N LEU A 75 -9.13 -9.43 15.24
CA LEU A 75 -10.54 -9.73 15.00
C LEU A 75 -11.23 -10.15 16.30
N GLU A 76 -12.56 -10.06 16.32
CA GLU A 76 -13.41 -10.37 17.48
C GLU A 76 -13.30 -11.83 17.93
N ASN A 77 -12.97 -12.74 17.03
CA ASN A 77 -12.75 -14.16 17.33
C ASN A 77 -11.37 -14.44 17.94
N GLY A 78 -10.49 -13.43 18.01
CA GLY A 78 -9.11 -13.52 18.48
C GLY A 78 -8.07 -13.68 17.38
N ASP A 79 -8.47 -13.82 16.11
CA ASP A 79 -7.55 -13.96 14.99
C ASP A 79 -6.79 -12.67 14.73
N ILE A 80 -5.55 -12.82 14.27
CA ILE A 80 -4.71 -11.74 13.81
C ILE A 80 -4.62 -11.76 12.28
N ARG A 81 -4.77 -10.59 11.67
CA ARG A 81 -4.58 -10.37 10.22
C ARG A 81 -3.49 -9.33 9.94
N PRO A 82 -2.70 -9.50 8.85
CA PRO A 82 -1.61 -8.57 8.50
C PRO A 82 -2.11 -7.32 7.75
N CYS A 83 -3.38 -7.28 7.33
CA CYS A 83 -3.96 -6.14 6.61
C CYS A 83 -5.44 -6.00 6.95
N GLY A 84 -5.89 -4.77 7.26
CA GLY A 84 -7.30 -4.49 7.54
C GLY A 84 -8.23 -4.64 6.34
N PHE A 85 -7.69 -4.67 5.12
CA PHE A 85 -8.44 -4.78 3.87
C PHE A 85 -8.36 -6.18 3.24
N ASN A 86 -7.61 -7.11 3.84
CA ASN A 86 -7.50 -8.48 3.35
C ASN A 86 -8.11 -9.45 4.36
N GLU A 87 -9.13 -10.19 3.93
CA GLU A 87 -9.82 -11.17 4.76
C GLU A 87 -9.25 -12.59 4.63
N GLY A 88 -8.38 -12.86 3.65
CA GLY A 88 -7.83 -14.20 3.39
C GLY A 88 -6.64 -14.58 4.28
N TYR A 89 -5.83 -13.61 4.71
CA TYR A 89 -4.63 -13.90 5.50
C TYR A 89 -4.87 -13.87 7.01
N ARG A 90 -4.33 -14.88 7.70
CA ARG A 90 -4.32 -15.02 9.17
C ARG A 90 -2.91 -15.36 9.63
N THR A 91 -2.40 -14.64 10.63
CA THR A 91 -1.02 -14.79 11.12
C THR A 91 -0.92 -15.34 12.54
N GLY A 92 -2.05 -15.55 13.22
CA GLY A 92 -2.10 -16.15 14.55
C GLY A 92 -3.44 -15.94 15.24
N ASN A 93 -3.59 -16.41 16.48
CA ASN A 93 -4.77 -16.15 17.31
C ASN A 93 -4.37 -15.93 18.77
N ILE A 94 -4.84 -14.83 19.38
CA ILE A 94 -4.45 -14.41 20.73
C ILE A 94 -4.94 -15.34 21.85
N LYS A 95 -5.89 -16.23 21.55
CA LYS A 95 -6.35 -17.27 22.49
C LYS A 95 -5.37 -18.44 22.57
N LYS A 96 -4.42 -18.53 21.64
CA LYS A 96 -3.43 -19.63 21.52
C LYS A 96 -2.00 -19.17 21.79
N GLN A 97 -1.66 -17.94 21.40
CA GLN A 97 -0.31 -17.37 21.51
C GLN A 97 -0.41 -15.91 21.96
N SER A 98 0.65 -15.39 22.60
CA SER A 98 0.70 -13.97 22.96
C SER A 98 0.86 -13.09 21.71
N MET A 99 0.40 -11.84 21.77
CA MET A 99 0.58 -10.89 20.66
C MET A 99 2.06 -10.69 20.28
N LYS A 100 2.96 -10.77 21.26
CA LYS A 100 4.41 -10.63 21.03
C LYS A 100 4.98 -11.78 20.22
N GLU A 101 4.56 -13.02 20.51
CA GLU A 101 4.96 -14.21 19.76
C GLU A 101 4.43 -14.12 18.33
N ILE A 102 3.14 -13.84 18.16
CA ILE A 102 2.52 -13.69 16.84
C ILE A 102 3.22 -12.60 16.03
N TRP A 103 3.54 -11.45 16.65
CA TRP A 103 4.27 -10.38 15.97
C TRP A 103 5.66 -10.84 15.51
N THR A 104 6.40 -11.51 16.40
CA THR A 104 7.75 -12.00 16.12
C THR A 104 7.74 -13.05 15.00
N GLU A 105 6.80 -14.00 15.03
CA GLU A 105 6.62 -15.01 13.98
C GLU A 105 6.23 -14.35 12.66
N MET A 106 5.28 -13.41 12.69
CA MET A 106 4.87 -12.65 11.50
C MET A 106 6.06 -11.91 10.88
N GLN A 107 6.93 -11.27 11.67
CA GLN A 107 8.10 -10.55 11.17
C GLN A 107 9.12 -11.45 10.44
N ASN A 108 9.22 -12.71 10.86
CA ASN A 108 10.20 -13.68 10.36
C ASN A 108 9.61 -14.68 9.36
N SER A 109 8.30 -14.64 9.11
CA SER A 109 7.65 -15.52 8.12
C SER A 109 8.13 -15.25 6.70
N ASP A 110 8.25 -16.30 5.89
CA ASP A 110 8.57 -16.20 4.46
C ASP A 110 7.63 -15.25 3.71
N PHE A 111 6.36 -15.24 4.10
CA PHE A 111 5.35 -14.33 3.55
C PHE A 111 5.74 -12.86 3.73
N THR A 112 6.06 -12.47 4.97
CA THR A 112 6.46 -11.10 5.29
C THR A 112 7.81 -10.75 4.69
N LEU A 113 8.78 -11.66 4.72
CA LEU A 113 10.11 -11.42 4.17
C LEU A 113 10.05 -11.19 2.65
N LYS A 114 9.28 -12.01 1.90
CA LYS A 114 9.06 -11.81 0.47
C LYS A 114 8.37 -10.48 0.15
N LEU A 115 7.40 -10.07 0.97
CA LEU A 115 6.68 -8.80 0.77
C LEU A 115 7.54 -7.56 1.08
N LYS A 116 8.52 -7.68 1.98
CA LYS A 116 9.49 -6.62 2.29
C LYS A 116 10.53 -6.46 1.18
N ASP A 117 10.93 -7.55 0.54
CA ASP A 117 11.84 -7.53 -0.58
C ASP A 117 11.13 -7.06 -1.86
N ARG A 118 11.41 -5.80 -2.25
CA ARG A 118 10.82 -5.15 -3.41
C ARG A 118 11.21 -5.79 -4.74
N SER A 119 12.29 -6.57 -4.80
CA SER A 119 12.70 -7.27 -6.01
C SER A 119 11.71 -8.37 -6.43
N ASN A 120 10.85 -8.82 -5.50
CA ASN A 120 9.79 -9.78 -5.80
C ASN A 120 8.59 -9.16 -6.53
N LEU A 121 8.50 -7.82 -6.64
CA LEU A 121 7.41 -7.17 -7.34
C LEU A 121 7.48 -7.45 -8.84
N LYS A 122 6.33 -7.73 -9.45
CA LYS A 122 6.19 -8.05 -10.88
C LYS A 122 5.59 -6.89 -11.66
N GLY A 123 5.49 -7.07 -12.97
CA GLY A 123 4.91 -6.11 -13.90
C GLY A 123 5.65 -4.78 -13.87
N LYS A 124 4.92 -3.68 -14.04
CA LYS A 124 5.50 -2.33 -14.02
C LYS A 124 6.11 -1.96 -12.66
N CYS A 125 5.60 -2.53 -11.56
CA CYS A 125 6.14 -2.26 -10.23
C CYS A 125 7.56 -2.82 -10.05
N GLY A 126 7.91 -3.92 -10.72
CA GLY A 126 9.25 -4.53 -10.64
C GLY A 126 10.38 -3.71 -11.28
N VAL A 127 10.04 -2.73 -12.14
CA VAL A 127 11.00 -1.85 -12.82
C VAL A 127 10.76 -0.37 -12.52
N CYS A 128 9.86 -0.07 -11.58
CA CYS A 128 9.46 1.30 -11.24
C CYS A 128 10.53 1.99 -10.40
N GLU A 129 10.92 3.21 -10.79
CA GLU A 129 11.86 4.04 -10.03
C GLU A 129 11.34 4.50 -8.67
N TYR A 130 10.08 4.22 -8.35
CA TYR A 130 9.43 4.53 -7.06
C TYR A 130 9.17 3.28 -6.20
N SER A 131 9.71 2.11 -6.57
CA SER A 131 9.48 0.82 -5.89
C SER A 131 9.75 0.84 -4.38
N ASP A 132 10.72 1.66 -3.94
CA ASP A 132 11.12 1.73 -2.54
C ASP A 132 10.06 2.40 -1.66
N ILE A 133 9.41 3.44 -2.19
CA ILE A 133 8.38 4.22 -1.48
C ILE A 133 6.95 3.76 -1.80
N CYS A 134 6.76 3.05 -2.91
CA CYS A 134 5.46 2.60 -3.38
C CYS A 134 5.56 1.25 -4.09
N GLY A 135 4.67 0.32 -3.73
CA GLY A 135 4.39 -0.87 -4.55
C GLY A 135 2.96 -0.91 -5.08
N GLY A 136 2.07 -0.05 -4.57
CA GLY A 136 0.62 -0.23 -4.69
C GLY A 136 0.04 -1.02 -3.50
N CYS A 137 -1.27 -1.27 -3.53
CA CYS A 137 -1.95 -2.12 -2.56
C CYS A 137 -1.78 -3.59 -2.97
N ARG A 138 -1.14 -4.40 -2.13
CA ARG A 138 -0.92 -5.83 -2.42
C ARG A 138 -2.23 -6.61 -2.44
N THR A 139 -3.13 -6.34 -1.50
CA THR A 139 -4.47 -6.94 -1.50
C THR A 139 -5.24 -6.65 -2.79
N ARG A 140 -5.13 -5.44 -3.33
CA ARG A 140 -5.79 -5.10 -4.60
C ARG A 140 -5.14 -5.82 -5.78
N ALA A 141 -3.80 -5.90 -5.82
CA ALA A 141 -3.10 -6.69 -6.83
C ALA A 141 -3.59 -8.15 -6.83
N GLU A 142 -3.66 -8.79 -5.66
CA GLU A 142 -4.15 -10.16 -5.51
C GLU A 142 -5.61 -10.31 -5.96
N VAL A 143 -6.52 -9.44 -5.53
CA VAL A 143 -7.95 -9.53 -5.88
C VAL A 143 -8.19 -9.45 -7.39
N TYR A 144 -7.42 -8.62 -8.09
CA TYR A 144 -7.60 -8.40 -9.53
C TYR A 144 -6.82 -9.37 -10.41
N THR A 145 -5.65 -9.83 -9.95
CA THR A 145 -4.72 -10.61 -10.79
C THR A 145 -4.55 -12.06 -10.32
N GLY A 146 -4.96 -12.37 -9.09
CA GLY A 146 -4.64 -13.63 -8.42
C GLY A 146 -3.21 -13.68 -7.87
N ASP A 147 -2.40 -12.64 -8.03
CA ASP A 147 -1.01 -12.59 -7.56
C ASP A 147 -0.75 -11.36 -6.67
N LEU A 148 -0.36 -11.62 -5.42
CA LEU A 148 -0.05 -10.60 -4.43
C LEU A 148 1.16 -9.73 -4.80
N PHE A 149 2.07 -10.26 -5.61
CA PHE A 149 3.29 -9.60 -6.05
C PHE A 149 3.11 -8.83 -7.35
N GLU A 150 1.96 -8.96 -8.01
CA GLU A 150 1.72 -8.22 -9.22
C GLU A 150 1.51 -6.72 -9.00
N SER A 151 1.59 -5.99 -10.11
CA SER A 151 1.31 -4.57 -10.16
C SER A 151 -0.12 -4.27 -9.74
N ASP A 152 -0.29 -3.22 -8.95
CA ASP A 152 -1.62 -2.75 -8.57
C ASP A 152 -2.30 -2.09 -9.78
N PRO A 153 -3.44 -2.65 -10.27
CA PRO A 153 -4.07 -2.18 -11.49
C PRO A 153 -4.65 -0.76 -11.35
N ALA A 154 -4.86 -0.24 -10.14
CA ALA A 154 -5.38 1.11 -9.92
C ALA A 154 -4.34 2.22 -10.14
N CYS A 155 -3.06 1.87 -10.34
CA CYS A 155 -2.01 2.85 -10.57
C CYS A 155 -2.01 3.27 -12.05
N ALA A 156 -2.11 4.56 -12.39
CA ALA A 156 -1.97 5.02 -13.78
C ALA A 156 -0.51 5.21 -14.21
N TYR A 157 0.41 5.31 -13.25
CA TYR A 157 1.80 5.64 -13.53
C TYR A 157 2.48 4.58 -14.40
N ILE A 158 3.21 5.03 -15.42
CA ILE A 158 4.09 4.21 -16.25
C ILE A 158 5.53 4.60 -15.91
N PRO A 159 6.35 3.66 -15.40
CA PRO A 159 7.78 3.86 -15.13
C PRO A 159 8.53 4.49 -16.30
N LYS A 160 9.53 5.34 -16.01
CA LYS A 160 10.38 5.98 -17.05
C LYS A 160 10.93 4.96 -18.05
N VAL A 161 11.49 3.86 -17.54
CA VAL A 161 12.08 2.78 -18.36
C VAL A 161 11.08 2.11 -19.31
N LEU A 162 9.78 2.21 -19.05
CA LEU A 162 8.73 1.66 -19.93
C LEU A 162 8.14 2.69 -20.91
N ARG A 163 8.45 3.98 -20.74
CA ARG A 163 8.04 5.06 -21.67
C ARG A 163 9.08 5.33 -22.75
N GLU A 164 10.33 4.98 -22.48
CA GLU A 164 11.48 5.20 -23.36
C GLU A 164 11.71 4.03 -24.34
N GLN A 165 10.82 3.04 -24.33
CA GLN A 165 10.76 1.91 -25.26
C GLN A 165 9.76 2.19 -26.38
#